data_AF-A0A395YNM6-F1
#
_entry.id   AF-A0A395YNM6-F1
#
_cell.length_a   1.000
_cell.length_b   1.000
_cell.length_c   1.000
_cell.angle_alpha   90.00
_cell.angle_beta   90.00
_cell.angle_gamma   90.00
#
_symmetry.space_group_name_H-M   'P 1'
#
loop_
_entity.id
_entity.type
_entity.pdbx_description
1 polymer ?
#
loop_
_entity_poly.entity_id
_entity_poly.type
_entity_poly.pdbx_seq_one_letter_code
_entity_poly.pdbx_strand_id
1 'polypeptide(L)'
;MIYQLCDLLKISNSLNDYIWDDLIDWKNPTKLCVHYPNRIIEGYIHFTENYSNVPSLSLAGYVIKDSSGQILIDNRHTENKVIFIELDKSEYVEIEYYDKSSMCIDIKTLASNNH
;
A
#
# COMPACT_ATOMS: atom_id res chain seq x y z
N MET A 1 21.99 -4.01 23.51
CA MET A 1 21.42 -3.32 24.68
C MET A 1 20.27 -2.38 24.31
N ILE A 2 20.32 -1.64 23.18
CA ILE A 2 19.15 -0.86 22.68
C ILE A 2 18.00 -1.78 22.21
N TYR A 3 18.30 -2.89 21.53
CA TYR A 3 17.30 -3.86 21.05
C TYR A 3 16.40 -4.45 22.15
N GLN A 4 16.95 -4.70 23.35
CA GLN A 4 16.18 -5.24 24.47
C GLN A 4 15.14 -4.26 25.04
N LEU A 5 15.34 -2.95 24.85
CA LEU A 5 14.39 -1.93 25.30
C LEU A 5 13.22 -1.79 24.30
N CYS A 6 13.50 -1.90 23.01
CA CYS A 6 12.47 -1.90 21.95
C CYS A 6 11.55 -3.13 22.04
N ASP A 7 12.09 -4.30 22.37
CA ASP A 7 11.30 -5.53 22.60
C ASP A 7 10.47 -5.46 23.90
N LEU A 8 11.04 -4.91 24.98
CA LEU A 8 10.33 -4.73 26.25
C LEU A 8 9.15 -3.75 26.12
N LEU A 9 9.29 -2.73 25.26
CA LEU A 9 8.26 -1.73 24.97
C LEU A 9 7.31 -2.15 23.83
N LYS A 10 7.55 -3.28 23.16
CA LYS A 10 6.82 -3.75 21.97
C LYS A 10 6.77 -2.73 20.81
N ILE A 11 7.88 -2.01 20.55
CA ILE A 11 7.91 -0.91 19.56
C ILE A 11 8.55 -1.32 18.22
N SER A 12 8.92 -2.58 18.00
CA SER A 12 9.38 -3.03 16.68
C SER A 12 8.55 -4.20 16.16
N ASN A 13 8.04 -4.00 14.94
CA ASN A 13 7.21 -4.89 14.14
C ASN A 13 5.75 -4.98 14.62
N SER A 14 4.84 -4.55 13.75
CA SER A 14 3.44 -4.97 13.83
C SER A 14 3.41 -6.50 14.00
N LEU A 15 2.91 -7.00 15.14
CA LEU A 15 2.62 -8.44 15.34
C LEU A 15 1.47 -8.92 14.45
N ASN A 16 0.86 -8.02 13.69
CA ASN A 16 -0.17 -8.36 12.75
C ASN A 16 0.48 -8.79 11.43
N ASP A 17 0.77 -10.09 11.34
CA ASP A 17 1.24 -10.78 10.13
C ASP A 17 0.27 -10.59 8.93
N TYR A 18 -0.94 -10.09 9.21
CA TYR A 18 -2.03 -9.87 8.27
C TYR A 18 -2.47 -8.40 8.19
N ILE A 19 -1.59 -7.45 8.54
CA ILE A 19 -1.94 -6.02 8.48
C ILE A 19 -2.47 -5.62 7.10
N TRP A 20 -1.96 -6.23 6.03
CA TRP A 20 -2.47 -6.00 4.68
C TRP A 20 -3.87 -6.57 4.47
N ASP A 21 -4.23 -7.68 5.10
CA ASP A 21 -5.59 -8.22 5.01
C ASP A 21 -6.62 -7.34 5.72
N ASP A 22 -6.19 -6.59 6.74
CA ASP A 22 -7.05 -5.63 7.42
C ASP A 22 -7.18 -4.31 6.64
N LEU A 23 -6.14 -3.92 5.90
CA LEU A 23 -6.09 -2.68 5.13
C LEU A 23 -6.60 -2.83 3.70
N ILE A 24 -6.64 -4.02 3.13
CA ILE A 24 -7.04 -4.22 1.73
C ILE A 24 -8.50 -4.64 1.69
N ASP A 25 -9.29 -3.93 0.88
CA ASP A 25 -10.61 -4.43 0.52
C ASP A 25 -10.44 -5.52 -0.55
N TRP A 26 -10.42 -6.78 -0.14
CA TRP A 26 -10.34 -7.91 -1.07
C TRP A 26 -11.63 -8.14 -1.89
N LYS A 27 -12.74 -7.46 -1.55
CA LYS A 27 -14.03 -7.59 -2.26
C LYS A 27 -14.20 -6.53 -3.35
N ASN A 28 -13.47 -5.42 -3.29
CA ASN A 28 -13.55 -4.33 -4.25
C ASN A 28 -12.15 -3.92 -4.74
N PRO A 29 -12.02 -3.30 -5.92
CA PRO A 29 -10.74 -2.78 -6.36
C PRO A 29 -10.13 -1.81 -5.33
N THR A 30 -8.91 -2.11 -4.89
CA THR A 30 -8.10 -1.27 -4.01
C THR A 30 -6.88 -0.79 -4.78
N LYS A 31 -6.76 0.52 -4.97
CA LYS A 31 -5.61 1.13 -5.64
C LYS A 31 -4.59 1.56 -4.59
N LEU A 32 -3.32 1.35 -4.90
CA LEU A 32 -2.19 1.78 -4.12
C LEU A 32 -1.43 2.87 -4.87
N CYS A 33 -1.00 3.91 -4.17
CA CYS A 33 -0.01 4.88 -4.64
C CYS A 33 1.19 4.86 -3.69
N VAL A 34 2.35 4.45 -4.19
CA VAL A 34 3.58 4.31 -3.40
C VAL A 34 4.56 5.39 -3.83
N HIS A 35 4.97 6.20 -2.86
CA HIS A 35 5.89 7.30 -3.07
C HIS A 35 7.29 6.87 -2.64
N TYR A 36 8.22 6.95 -3.57
CA TYR A 36 9.66 6.80 -3.33
C TYR A 36 10.34 8.14 -3.60
N PRO A 37 11.57 8.36 -3.10
CA PRO A 37 12.27 9.64 -3.26
C PRO A 37 12.41 10.15 -4.71
N ASN A 38 12.38 9.26 -5.70
CA ASN A 38 12.59 9.60 -7.11
C ASN A 38 11.49 9.10 -8.06
N ARG A 39 10.44 8.46 -7.56
CA ARG A 39 9.38 7.89 -8.40
C ARG A 39 8.11 7.65 -7.62
N ILE A 40 7.00 7.60 -8.34
CA ILE A 40 5.68 7.25 -7.83
C ILE A 40 5.21 6.02 -8.59
N ILE A 41 4.72 5.01 -7.86
CA ILE A 41 4.15 3.80 -8.45
C ILE A 41 2.68 3.72 -8.06
N GLU A 42 1.79 3.71 -9.05
CA GLU A 42 0.36 3.57 -8.85
C GLU A 42 -0.13 2.28 -9.48
N GLY A 43 -1.07 1.58 -8.85
CA GLY A 43 -1.69 0.39 -9.44
C GLY A 43 -2.71 -0.27 -8.51
N TYR A 44 -3.36 -1.33 -8.98
CA TYR A 44 -4.33 -2.08 -8.20
C TYR A 44 -3.67 -3.28 -7.53
N ILE A 45 -3.96 -3.50 -6.25
CA ILE A 45 -3.37 -4.61 -5.52
C ILE A 45 -3.85 -5.93 -6.13
N HIS A 46 -2.89 -6.78 -6.50
CA HIS A 46 -3.15 -8.10 -7.05
C HIS A 46 -2.83 -9.22 -6.05
N PHE A 47 -1.74 -9.07 -5.30
CA PHE A 47 -1.28 -10.03 -4.31
C PHE A 47 -0.40 -9.34 -3.27
N THR A 48 -0.44 -9.83 -2.03
CA THR A 48 0.43 -9.40 -0.94
C THR A 48 1.24 -10.57 -0.42
N GLU A 49 2.52 -10.35 -0.14
CA GLU A 49 3.34 -11.33 0.55
C GLU A 49 3.14 -11.17 2.05
N ASN A 50 2.40 -12.11 2.64
CA ASN A 50 2.36 -12.24 4.09
C ASN A 50 3.65 -12.98 4.52
N TYR A 51 4.20 -12.65 5.68
CA TYR A 51 5.43 -13.26 6.25
C TYR A 51 6.78 -12.86 5.62
N SER A 52 6.93 -11.60 5.21
CA SER A 52 8.25 -11.04 4.88
C SER A 52 8.65 -9.96 5.90
N ASN A 53 9.94 -9.92 6.24
CA ASN A 53 10.52 -8.80 7.02
C ASN A 53 10.50 -7.48 6.22
N VAL A 54 10.30 -7.57 4.91
CA VAL A 54 10.15 -6.44 4.01
C VAL A 54 8.74 -6.51 3.43
N PRO A 55 7.82 -5.62 3.83
CA PRO A 55 6.47 -5.63 3.29
C PRO A 55 6.54 -5.42 1.77
N SER A 56 6.01 -6.39 1.04
CA SER A 56 6.05 -6.43 -0.42
C SER A 56 4.67 -6.77 -0.97
N LEU A 57 4.39 -6.28 -2.17
CA LEU A 57 3.12 -6.53 -2.84
C LEU A 57 3.29 -6.46 -4.35
N SER A 58 2.31 -7.03 -5.04
CA SER A 58 2.21 -6.91 -6.49
C SER A 58 1.04 -6.04 -6.91
N LEU A 59 1.28 -5.23 -7.94
CA LEU A 59 0.29 -4.36 -8.54
C LEU A 59 -0.01 -4.77 -9.99
N ALA A 60 -1.28 -4.84 -10.34
CA ALA A 60 -1.78 -4.92 -11.71
C ALA A 60 -2.24 -3.55 -12.21
N GLY A 61 -2.31 -3.36 -13.54
CA GLY A 61 -2.80 -2.11 -14.13
C GLY A 61 -2.01 -0.87 -13.70
N TYR A 62 -0.68 -1.00 -13.60
CA TYR A 62 0.17 -0.02 -12.93
C TYR A 62 0.74 1.07 -13.84
N VAL A 63 1.14 2.19 -13.23
CA VAL A 63 1.88 3.29 -13.83
C VAL A 63 3.09 3.60 -12.96
N ILE A 64 4.23 3.88 -13.59
CA ILE A 64 5.40 4.45 -12.91
C ILE A 64 5.58 5.87 -13.41
N LYS A 65 5.65 6.82 -12.47
CA LYS A 65 5.91 8.23 -12.72
C LYS A 65 7.24 8.63 -12.10
N ASP A 66 7.88 9.65 -12.64
CA ASP A 66 8.96 10.34 -11.94
C ASP A 66 8.41 11.25 -10.81
N SER A 67 9.30 11.93 -10.09
CA SER A 67 8.93 12.86 -9.02
C SER A 67 8.20 14.12 -9.52
N SER A 68 8.24 14.43 -10.81
CA SER A 68 7.47 15.51 -11.43
C SER A 68 6.05 15.09 -11.84
N GLY A 69 5.75 13.78 -11.73
CA GLY A 69 4.49 13.20 -12.17
C GLY A 69 4.48 12.80 -13.65
N GLN A 70 5.60 12.93 -14.37
CA GLN A 70 5.71 12.45 -15.75
C GLN A 70 5.65 10.94 -15.78
N ILE A 71 4.81 10.39 -16.64
CA ILE A 71 4.67 8.94 -16.83
C ILE A 71 5.91 8.39 -17.55
N LEU A 72 6.62 7.49 -16.88
CA LEU A 72 7.75 6.74 -17.43
C LEU A 72 7.31 5.40 -18.00
N ILE A 73 6.34 4.74 -17.35
CA ILE A 73 5.79 3.45 -17.77
C ILE A 73 4.28 3.46 -17.53
N ASP A 74 3.50 3.01 -18.52
CA ASP A 74 2.04 2.86 -18.44
C ASP A 74 1.62 1.45 -18.85
N ASN A 75 1.12 0.68 -17.89
CA ASN A 75 0.56 -0.67 -18.11
C ASN A 75 -0.89 -0.77 -17.60
N ARG A 76 -1.63 0.35 -17.50
CA ARG A 76 -3.01 0.37 -16.99
C ARG A 76 -3.97 -0.59 -17.72
N HIS A 77 -3.71 -0.85 -19.00
CA HIS A 77 -4.54 -1.72 -19.84
C HIS A 77 -3.83 -3.02 -20.23
N THR A 78 -2.74 -3.39 -19.54
CA THR A 78 -2.01 -4.62 -19.83
C THR A 78 -2.41 -5.71 -18.84
N GLU A 79 -3.20 -6.68 -19.31
CA GLU A 79 -3.79 -7.74 -18.48
C GLU A 79 -2.83 -8.85 -18.06
N ASN A 80 -1.69 -8.98 -18.72
CA ASN A 80 -0.70 -10.05 -18.49
C ASN A 80 0.56 -9.56 -17.78
N LYS A 81 0.51 -8.41 -17.12
CA LYS A 81 1.65 -7.86 -16.38
C LYS A 81 1.27 -7.46 -14.96
N VAL A 82 2.17 -7.77 -14.05
CA VAL A 82 2.20 -7.26 -12.69
C VAL A 82 3.58 -6.69 -12.39
N ILE A 83 3.66 -5.74 -11.48
CA ILE A 83 4.92 -5.28 -10.90
C ILE A 83 4.97 -5.69 -9.44
N PHE A 84 6.12 -6.19 -9.00
CA PHE A 84 6.38 -6.47 -7.59
C PHE A 84 7.16 -5.31 -6.99
N ILE A 85 6.73 -4.81 -5.82
CA ILE A 85 7.34 -3.68 -5.15
C ILE A 85 7.63 -3.99 -3.69
N GLU A 86 8.80 -3.54 -3.22
CA GLU A 86 9.20 -3.53 -1.81
C GLU A 86 8.86 -2.17 -1.21
N LEU A 87 8.20 -2.15 -0.05
CA LEU A 87 7.74 -0.92 0.59
C LEU A 87 8.74 -0.35 1.61
N ASP A 88 9.83 -1.05 1.93
CA ASP A 88 10.86 -0.63 2.89
C ASP A 88 11.50 0.73 2.55
N LYS A 89 11.60 1.04 1.26
CA LYS A 89 12.20 2.27 0.73
C LYS A 89 11.15 3.33 0.38
N SER A 90 9.88 3.05 0.61
CA SER A 90 8.82 4.04 0.37
C SER A 90 8.86 5.12 1.45
N GLU A 91 8.60 6.36 1.06
CA GLU A 91 8.41 7.48 1.98
C GLU A 91 7.03 7.40 2.64
N TYR A 92 6.02 7.07 1.84
CA TYR A 92 4.67 6.78 2.30
C TYR A 92 3.88 6.01 1.24
N VAL A 93 2.73 5.48 1.67
CA VAL A 93 1.80 4.71 0.87
C VAL A 93 0.40 5.29 1.06
N GLU A 94 -0.29 5.56 -0.04
CA GLU A 94 -1.70 5.94 -0.05
C GLU A 94 -2.53 4.76 -0.56
N ILE A 95 -3.65 4.50 0.12
CA ILE A 95 -4.62 3.49 -0.27
C ILE A 95 -5.89 4.20 -0.70
N GLU A 96 -6.29 3.99 -1.95
CA GLU A 96 -7.52 4.51 -2.52
C GLU A 96 -8.52 3.36 -2.66
N TYR A 97 -9.55 3.40 -1.81
CA TYR A 97 -10.65 2.44 -1.83
C TYR A 97 -11.72 2.85 -2.83
N TYR A 98 -12.41 1.85 -3.38
CA TYR A 98 -13.64 2.08 -4.13
C TYR A 98 -14.66 2.89 -3.31
N ASP A 99 -15.29 3.89 -3.92
CA ASP A 99 -16.11 4.91 -3.25
C ASP A 99 -17.32 4.37 -2.48
N LYS A 100 -17.76 3.16 -2.85
CA LYS A 100 -18.88 2.41 -2.25
C LYS A 100 -18.45 1.24 -1.38
N SER A 101 -17.15 1.01 -1.16
CA SER A 101 -16.70 -0.02 -0.24
C SER A 101 -17.09 0.30 1.21
N SER A 102 -17.23 -0.73 2.03
CA SER A 102 -17.40 -0.54 3.48
C SER A 102 -16.23 0.23 4.10
N MET A 103 -15.00 -0.01 3.60
CA MET A 103 -13.81 0.71 4.04
C MET A 103 -13.91 2.22 3.75
N CYS A 104 -14.37 2.60 2.54
CA CYS A 104 -14.55 4.01 2.20
C CYS A 104 -15.64 4.68 3.04
N ILE A 105 -16.75 3.98 3.30
CA ILE A 105 -17.85 4.48 4.14
C ILE A 105 -17.38 4.71 5.59
N ASP A 106 -16.59 3.78 6.13
CA ASP A 106 -16.04 3.91 7.48
C ASP A 106 -15.11 5.12 7.58
N ILE A 107 -14.15 5.25 6.65
CA ILE A 107 -13.24 6.41 6.56
C ILE A 107 -14.02 7.72 6.43
N LYS A 108 -15.04 7.78 5.57
CA LYS A 108 -15.91 8.96 5.42
C LYS A 108 -16.59 9.34 6.73
N THR A 109 -17.07 8.34 7.47
CA THR A 109 -17.75 8.54 8.76
C THR A 109 -16.78 9.09 9.79
N LEU A 110 -15.59 8.52 9.90
CA LEU A 110 -14.53 8.99 10.80
C LEU A 110 -14.09 10.41 10.46
N ALA A 111 -13.86 10.70 9.18
CA ALA A 111 -13.44 12.02 8.72
C ALA A 111 -14.51 13.10 9.00
N SER A 112 -15.79 12.77 8.81
CA SER A 112 -16.91 13.70 9.03
C SER A 112 -17.19 13.96 10.52
N ASN A 113 -16.82 13.03 11.42
CA ASN A 113 -17.03 13.15 12.86
C ASN A 113 -15.90 13.90 13.59
N ASN A 114 -14.79 14.23 12.91
CA ASN A 114 -13.69 15.02 13.46
C ASN A 114 -13.89 16.54 13.32
N HIS A 115 -15.16 16.98 13.28
CA HIS A 115 -15.56 18.39 13.23
C HIS A 115 -16.06 18.89 14.59
#